data_AF-A0A4R1I6B3-F1
#
_entry.id   AF-A0A4R1I6B3-F1
#
_cell.length_a   1.000
_cell.length_b   1.000
_cell.length_c   1.000
_cell.angle_alpha   90.00
_cell.angle_beta   90.00
_cell.angle_gamma   90.00
#
_symmetry.space_group_name_H-M   'P 1'
#
loop_
_entity.id
_entity.type
_entity.pdbx_description
1 polymer ?
#
loop_
_entity_poly.entity_id
_entity_poly.type
_entity_poly.pdbx_seq_one_letter_code
_entity_poly.pdbx_strand_id
1 'polypeptide(L)'
;MPPPVHFEDLDDEVKEFLLSLDKEKVSKLNEAVRFYDASKTVSKFLRICLYTTVAIFITTAALGEAIQKIWGWVTSTGGPK
;
A
#
# COMPACT_ATOMS: atom_id res chain seq x y z
N MET A 1 -31.01 -4.00 20.67
CA MET A 1 -29.82 -4.56 21.33
C MET A 1 -29.81 -6.05 21.01
N PRO A 2 -28.77 -6.59 20.35
CA PRO A 2 -28.71 -8.03 20.12
C PRO A 2 -28.66 -8.77 21.47
N PRO A 3 -29.28 -9.96 21.57
CA PRO A 3 -29.27 -10.74 22.81
C PRO A 3 -27.83 -11.14 23.19
N PRO A 4 -27.52 -11.26 24.49
CA PRO A 4 -26.20 -11.71 24.94
C PRO A 4 -25.95 -13.13 24.42
N VAL A 5 -24.87 -13.30 23.66
CA VAL A 5 -24.45 -14.62 23.16
C VAL A 5 -23.89 -15.41 24.32
N HIS A 6 -24.52 -16.53 24.67
CA HIS A 6 -24.04 -17.41 25.71
C HIS A 6 -22.89 -18.26 25.19
N PHE A 7 -21.85 -18.44 26.01
CA PHE A 7 -20.65 -19.20 25.63
C PHE A 7 -20.98 -20.64 25.21
N GLU A 8 -22.09 -21.17 25.72
CA GLU A 8 -22.60 -22.50 25.45
C GLU A 8 -23.13 -22.66 24.02
N ASP A 9 -23.56 -21.57 23.38
CA ASP A 9 -24.10 -21.54 22.00
C ASP A 9 -22.99 -21.43 20.93
N LEU A 10 -21.72 -21.36 21.34
CA LEU A 10 -20.58 -21.32 20.44
C LEU A 10 -20.22 -22.72 19.94
N ASP A 11 -19.82 -22.78 18.68
CA ASP A 11 -19.29 -23.98 18.02
C ASP A 11 -18.10 -24.54 18.81
N ASP A 12 -17.95 -25.87 18.83
CA ASP A 12 -17.00 -26.56 19.69
C ASP A 12 -15.54 -26.16 19.35
N GLU A 13 -15.26 -25.90 18.08
CA GLU A 13 -13.96 -25.39 17.61
C GLU A 13 -13.65 -23.99 18.19
N VAL A 14 -14.66 -23.12 18.26
CA VAL A 14 -14.52 -21.76 18.80
C VAL A 14 -14.33 -21.80 20.32
N LYS A 15 -15.03 -22.70 21.02
CA LYS A 15 -14.80 -22.94 22.46
C LYS A 15 -13.40 -23.42 22.73
N GLU A 16 -12.90 -24.40 21.98
CA GLU A 16 -11.55 -24.95 22.17
C GLU A 16 -10.47 -23.90 21.85
N PHE A 17 -10.69 -23.06 20.84
CA PHE A 17 -9.84 -21.91 20.55
C PHE A 17 -9.82 -20.88 21.70
N LEU A 18 -10.99 -20.54 22.26
CA LEU A 18 -11.11 -19.61 23.39
C LEU A 18 -10.53 -20.16 24.70
N LEU A 19 -10.65 -21.47 24.93
CA LEU A 19 -10.07 -22.15 26.09
C LEU A 19 -8.55 -22.33 25.96
N SER A 20 -8.02 -22.44 24.74
CA SER A 20 -6.58 -22.56 24.46
C SER A 20 -5.86 -21.21 24.29
N LEU A 21 -6.60 -20.10 24.41
CA LEU A 21 -6.09 -18.73 24.39
C LEU A 21 -5.48 -18.38 25.76
N ASP A 22 -4.20 -18.68 25.91
CA ASP A 22 -3.37 -18.15 27.01
C ASP A 22 -3.22 -16.61 26.86
N LYS A 23 -3.02 -15.90 27.97
CA LYS A 23 -2.84 -14.42 28.00
C LYS A 23 -1.75 -13.95 27.02
N GLU A 24 -0.73 -14.76 26.79
CA GLU A 24 0.34 -14.46 25.84
C GLU A 24 -0.16 -14.46 24.37
N LYS A 25 -1.03 -15.40 24.00
CA LYS A 25 -1.61 -15.46 22.65
C LYS A 25 -2.58 -14.31 22.42
N VAL A 26 -3.35 -13.92 23.44
CA VAL A 26 -4.22 -12.74 23.39
C VAL A 26 -3.39 -11.47 23.16
N SER A 27 -2.24 -11.35 23.83
CA SER A 27 -1.31 -10.22 23.63
C SER A 27 -0.76 -10.17 22.21
N LYS A 28 -0.31 -11.31 21.66
CA LYS A 28 0.19 -11.40 20.28
C LYS A 28 -0.90 -11.08 19.25
N LEU A 29 -2.14 -11.50 19.49
CA LEU A 29 -3.26 -11.20 18.60
C LEU A 29 -3.57 -9.68 18.57
N ASN A 30 -3.57 -9.03 19.73
CA ASN A 30 -3.76 -7.58 19.82
C ASN A 30 -2.63 -6.81 19.11
N GLU A 31 -1.38 -7.28 19.22
CA GLU A 31 -0.24 -6.70 18.52
C GLU A 31 -0.35 -6.88 17.00
N ALA A 32 -0.80 -8.05 16.55
CA ALA A 32 -1.05 -8.33 15.13
C ALA A 32 -2.17 -7.46 14.53
N VAL A 33 -3.26 -7.20 15.29
CA VAL A 33 -4.33 -6.30 14.83
C VAL A 33 -3.80 -4.87 14.69
N ARG A 34 -3.03 -4.38 15.66
CA ARG A 34 -2.40 -3.04 15.57
C ARG A 34 -1.43 -2.94 14.40
N PHE A 35 -0.67 -4.01 14.12
CA PHE A 35 0.21 -4.08 12.97
C PHE A 35 -0.57 -4.10 11.65
N TYR A 36 -1.69 -4.80 11.60
CA TYR A 36 -2.56 -4.82 10.42
C TYR A 36 -3.15 -3.44 10.11
N ASP A 37 -3.63 -2.72 11.13
CA ASP A 37 -4.13 -1.35 10.96
C ASP A 37 -3.04 -0.39 10.46
N ALA A 38 -1.80 -0.53 10.98
CA ALA A 38 -0.66 0.22 10.47
C ALA A 38 -0.31 -0.18 9.01
N SER A 39 -0.32 -1.48 8.71
CA SER A 39 0.01 -2.05 7.41
C SER A 39 -1.00 -1.66 6.31
N LYS A 40 -2.28 -1.51 6.66
CA LYS A 40 -3.33 -1.05 5.73
C LYS A 40 -3.00 0.32 5.14
N THR A 41 -2.39 1.20 5.94
CA THR A 41 -1.93 2.53 5.49
C THR A 41 -0.69 2.42 4.60
N VAL A 42 0.28 1.59 5.00
CA VAL A 42 1.53 1.35 4.25
C VAL A 42 1.23 0.72 2.88
N SER A 43 0.25 -0.18 2.79
CA SER A 43 -0.12 -0.86 1.56
C SER A 43 -0.64 0.12 0.49
N LYS A 44 -1.45 1.09 0.90
CA LYS A 44 -1.94 2.14 -0.01
C LYS A 44 -0.83 3.10 -0.42
N PHE A 45 0.05 3.45 0.53
CA PHE A 45 1.21 4.29 0.26
C PHE A 45 2.17 3.66 -0.74
N LEU A 46 2.51 2.37 -0.55
CA LEU A 46 3.40 1.63 -1.45
C LEU A 46 2.85 1.58 -2.88
N ARG A 47 1.53 1.35 -3.02
CA ARG A 47 0.87 1.37 -4.32
C ARG A 47 0.97 2.74 -5.00
N ILE A 48 0.81 3.82 -4.25
CA ILE A 48 0.99 5.19 -4.76
C ILE A 48 2.45 5.42 -5.16
N CYS A 49 3.41 5.00 -4.34
CA CYS A 49 4.84 5.09 -4.66
C CYS A 49 5.16 4.43 -6.00
N LEU A 50 4.69 3.20 -6.24
CA LEU A 50 4.91 2.50 -7.50
C LEU A 50 4.37 3.28 -8.70
N TYR A 51 3.14 3.80 -8.62
CA TYR A 51 2.57 4.62 -9.69
C TYR A 51 3.36 5.91 -9.90
N THR A 52 3.77 6.59 -8.83
CA THR A 52 4.56 7.84 -8.94
C THR A 52 5.92 7.59 -9.57
N THR A 53 6.61 6.49 -9.23
CA THR A 53 7.90 6.15 -9.83
C THR A 53 7.75 5.93 -11.33
N VAL A 54 6.78 5.12 -11.76
CA VAL A 54 6.52 4.87 -13.18
C VAL A 54 6.16 6.16 -13.92
N ALA A 55 5.29 6.99 -13.33
CA ALA A 55 4.90 8.27 -13.92
C ALA A 55 6.09 9.22 -14.09
N ILE A 56 6.99 9.31 -13.10
CA ILE A 56 8.21 10.13 -13.19
C ILE A 56 9.11 9.64 -14.33
N PHE A 57 9.30 8.33 -14.46
CA PHE A 57 10.12 7.75 -15.53
C PHE A 57 9.58 8.11 -16.92
N ILE A 58 8.28 7.90 -17.15
CA ILE A 58 7.63 8.23 -18.43
C ILE A 58 7.71 9.73 -18.70
N THR A 59 7.42 10.55 -17.69
CA THR A 59 7.44 12.02 -17.80
C THR A 59 8.85 12.51 -18.15
N THR A 60 9.88 11.98 -17.49
CA THR A 60 11.28 12.37 -17.73
C THR A 60 11.75 11.93 -19.12
N ALA A 61 11.42 10.71 -19.54
CA ALA A 61 11.75 10.22 -20.88
C ALA A 61 11.09 11.07 -21.98
N ALA A 62 9.79 11.38 -21.83
CA ALA A 62 9.05 12.22 -22.77
C ALA A 62 9.56 13.68 -22.80
N LEU A 63 9.97 14.22 -21.64
CA LEU A 63 10.60 15.54 -21.55
C LEU A 63 11.95 15.56 -22.28
N GLY A 64 12.74 14.50 -22.22
CA GLY A 64 14.00 14.38 -22.95
C GLY A 64 13.81 14.55 -24.46
N GLU A 65 12.88 13.81 -25.05
CA GLU A 65 12.56 13.92 -26.49
C GLU A 65 12.04 15.32 -26.86
N ALA A 66 11.19 15.90 -26.01
CA ALA A 66 10.65 17.24 -26.23
C ALA A 66 11.74 18.32 -26.16
N ILE A 67 12.62 18.25 -25.16
CA ILE A 67 13.75 19.17 -25.01
C ILE A 67 14.71 19.02 -26.19
N GLN A 68 15.02 17.80 -26.62
CA GLN A 68 15.87 17.57 -27.80
C GLN A 68 15.26 18.13 -29.09
N LYS A 69 13.95 17.97 -29.30
CA LYS A 69 13.24 18.58 -30.45
C LYS A 69 13.32 20.10 -30.41
N ILE A 70 13.07 20.70 -29.25
CA ILE A 70 13.16 22.15 -29.06
C ILE A 70 14.60 22.63 -29.32
N TRP A 71 15.61 21.93 -28.78
CA TRP A 71 17.02 22.23 -29.02
C TRP A 71 17.40 22.08 -30.50
N GLY A 72 16.90 21.06 -31.19
CA GLY A 72 17.11 20.86 -32.61
C GLY A 72 16.55 22.00 -33.47
N TRP A 73 15.40 22.57 -33.10
CA TRP A 73 14.89 23.79 -33.75
C TRP A 73 15.76 24.99 -33.44
N VAL A 74 16.14 25.20 -32.18
CA VAL A 74 16.97 26.34 -31.76
C VAL A 74 18.34 26.33 -32.45
N THR A 75 18.98 25.16 -32.58
CA THR A 75 20.27 25.02 -33.29
C THR A 75 20.11 25.04 -34.81
N SER A 76 19.04 24.44 -35.36
CA SER A 76 18.76 24.44 -36.81
C SER A 76 18.35 25.83 -37.33
N THR A 77 17.80 26.70 -36.48
CA THR A 77 17.44 28.08 -36.87
C THR A 77 18.65 29.03 -36.78
N GLY A 78 19.83 28.53 -36.38
CA GLY A 78 21.08 29.29 -36.21
C GLY A 78 22.14 29.11 -37.32
N GLY A 79 21.84 28.43 -38.43
CA GLY A 79 22.81 28.21 -39.51
C GLY A 79 22.38 28.81 -40.86
N PRO A 80 22.88 29.99 -41.27
CA PRO A 80 22.95 30.35 -42.68
C PRO A 80 24.13 29.61 -43.34
N LYS A 81 23.83 28.82 -44.37
CA LYS A 81 24.74 28.18 -45.34
C LYS A 81 26.02 27.51 -44.79
#